data_AF-A0A3N5JVS7-F1
#
_entry.id   AF-A0A3N5JVS7-F1
#
_cell.length_a   1.000
_cell.length_b   1.000
_cell.length_c   1.000
_cell.angle_alpha   90.00
_cell.angle_beta   90.00
_cell.angle_gamma   90.00
#
_symmetry.space_group_name_H-M   'P 1'
#
loop_
_entity.id
_entity.type
_entity.pdbx_description
1 polymer ?
#
loop_
_entity_poly.entity_id
_entity_poly.type
_entity_poly.pdbx_seq_one_letter_code
_entity_poly.pdbx_strand_id
1 'polypeptide(L)'
;DVNARIKGINEFPPENIPPLWLTFVSFHNMVVLGMYFIAVTLYAFIQLRRKKLFETKWLLRLFIWSIPLPLAACQLGWITAEVGRQPWIVYGLLRTADAHSATVSAGEIGFSIVLFGLIYLLLGILYVYLLVREVQHGPQPSNS
;
A
#
# COMPACT_ATOMS: atom_id res chain seq x y z
N ASP A 1 -22.30 0.46 -21.53
CA ASP A 1 -22.84 1.58 -22.30
C ASP A 1 -21.85 2.73 -22.23
N VAL A 2 -21.35 3.22 -23.36
CA VAL A 2 -20.30 4.25 -23.42
C VAL A 2 -20.86 5.62 -22.98
N ASN A 3 -22.19 5.77 -22.95
CA ASN A 3 -22.88 7.02 -22.59
C ASN A 3 -23.32 7.09 -21.12
N ALA A 4 -22.82 6.20 -20.24
CA ALA A 4 -23.19 6.22 -18.84
C ALA A 4 -22.71 7.54 -18.17
N ARG A 5 -23.65 8.36 -17.72
CA ARG A 5 -23.35 9.63 -17.05
C ARG A 5 -22.76 9.37 -15.67
N ILE A 6 -21.46 9.63 -15.52
CA ILE A 6 -20.77 9.57 -14.22
C ILE A 6 -21.15 10.84 -13.45
N LYS A 7 -21.76 10.69 -12.27
CA LYS A 7 -22.10 11.83 -11.40
C LYS A 7 -20.82 12.58 -11.02
N GLY A 8 -20.81 13.89 -11.24
CA GLY A 8 -19.70 14.75 -10.84
C GLY A 8 -19.66 14.94 -9.33
N ILE A 9 -18.48 15.25 -8.80
CA ILE A 9 -18.27 15.53 -7.36
C ILE A 9 -19.18 16.68 -6.89
N ASN A 10 -19.45 17.65 -7.76
CA ASN A 10 -20.32 18.81 -7.49
C ASN A 10 -21.80 18.46 -7.31
N GLU A 11 -22.21 17.23 -7.63
CA GLU A 11 -23.58 16.76 -7.45
C GLU A 11 -23.81 16.15 -6.05
N PHE A 12 -22.75 16.01 -5.24
CA PHE A 12 -22.82 15.50 -3.87
C PHE A 12 -22.87 16.64 -2.84
N PRO A 13 -23.61 16.46 -1.72
CA PRO A 13 -23.56 17.38 -0.59
C PRO A 13 -22.13 17.52 -0.06
N PRO A 14 -21.64 18.74 0.27
CA PRO A 14 -20.27 18.97 0.72
C PRO A 14 -19.83 18.09 1.90
N GLU A 15 -20.76 17.76 2.79
CA GLU A 15 -20.56 16.92 3.98
C GLU A 15 -20.24 15.45 3.66
N ASN A 16 -20.61 15.00 2.45
CA ASN A 16 -20.41 13.61 2.02
C ASN A 16 -19.13 13.43 1.18
N ILE A 17 -18.36 14.50 1.00
CA ILE A 17 -17.16 14.49 0.14
C ILE A 17 -15.96 14.04 0.99
N PRO A 18 -15.27 12.92 0.64
CA PRO A 18 -14.04 12.52 1.31
C PRO A 18 -12.92 13.54 1.10
N PRO A 19 -11.83 13.49 1.89
CA PRO A 19 -10.69 14.39 1.69
C PRO A 19 -9.98 14.11 0.35
N LEU A 20 -10.38 14.85 -0.68
CA LEU A 20 -10.04 14.62 -2.08
C LEU A 20 -8.55 14.61 -2.36
N TRP A 21 -7.79 15.50 -1.73
CA TRP A 21 -6.35 15.62 -1.96
C TRP A 21 -5.61 14.32 -1.67
N LEU A 22 -5.89 13.70 -0.51
CA LEU A 22 -5.22 12.47 -0.10
C LEU A 22 -5.61 11.31 -1.00
N THR A 23 -6.91 11.15 -1.29
CA THR A 23 -7.41 10.09 -2.18
C THR A 23 -6.84 10.23 -3.59
N PHE A 24 -6.78 11.45 -4.12
CA PHE A 24 -6.26 11.74 -5.45
C PHE A 24 -4.78 11.42 -5.54
N VAL A 25 -3.95 11.95 -4.63
CA VAL A 25 -2.49 11.73 -4.67
C VAL A 25 -2.16 10.25 -4.45
N SER A 26 -2.83 9.58 -3.51
CA SER A 26 -2.62 8.16 -3.26
C SER A 26 -2.99 7.29 -4.46
N PHE A 27 -4.11 7.58 -5.12
CA PHE A 27 -4.53 6.85 -6.32
C PHE A 27 -3.52 7.01 -7.46
N HIS A 28 -3.08 8.23 -7.75
CA HIS A 28 -2.14 8.49 -8.84
C HIS A 28 -0.79 7.82 -8.58
N ASN A 29 -0.25 7.94 -7.37
CA ASN A 29 1.01 7.30 -7.02
C ASN A 29 0.92 5.77 -7.09
N MET A 30 -0.21 5.18 -6.66
CA MET A 30 -0.48 3.74 -6.81
C MET A 30 -0.45 3.32 -8.29
N VAL A 31 -1.16 4.04 -9.15
CA VAL A 31 -1.21 3.75 -10.60
C VAL A 31 0.17 3.91 -11.24
N VAL A 32 0.92 4.97 -10.90
CA VAL A 32 2.28 5.20 -11.40
C VAL A 32 3.20 4.06 -11.02
N LEU A 33 3.15 3.59 -9.76
CA LEU A 33 3.94 2.44 -9.31
C LEU A 33 3.52 1.14 -10.02
N GLY A 34 2.22 0.93 -10.22
CA GLY A 34 1.71 -0.21 -10.99
C GLY A 34 2.23 -0.23 -12.43
N MET A 35 2.14 0.90 -13.12
CA MET A 35 2.66 1.06 -14.49
C MET A 35 4.19 0.89 -14.54
N TYR A 36 4.90 1.39 -13.53
CA TYR A 36 6.33 1.18 -13.37
C TYR A 36 6.68 -0.32 -13.28
N PHE A 37 5.98 -1.10 -12.44
CA PHE A 37 6.25 -2.54 -12.33
C PHE A 37 5.98 -3.30 -13.63
N ILE A 38 4.91 -2.94 -14.34
CA ILE A 38 4.60 -3.55 -15.64
C ILE A 38 5.72 -3.26 -16.64
N ALA A 39 6.16 -2.00 -16.75
CA ALA A 39 7.21 -1.60 -17.67
C ALA A 39 8.55 -2.28 -17.37
N VAL A 40 8.96 -2.29 -16.10
CA VAL A 40 10.22 -2.91 -15.67
C VAL A 40 10.19 -4.43 -15.89
N THR A 41 9.09 -5.09 -15.55
CA THR A 41 8.94 -6.54 -15.71
C THR A 41 8.93 -6.93 -17.19
N LEU A 42 8.24 -6.17 -18.04
CA LEU A 42 8.22 -6.41 -19.48
C LEU A 42 9.62 -6.25 -20.08
N TYR A 43 10.35 -5.19 -19.70
CA TYR A 43 11.72 -4.97 -20.14
C TYR A 43 12.66 -6.09 -19.68
N ALA A 44 12.53 -6.52 -18.42
CA ALA A 44 13.31 -7.64 -17.89
C ALA A 44 13.00 -8.96 -18.58
N PHE A 45 11.73 -9.21 -18.93
CA PHE A 45 11.32 -10.39 -19.70
C PHE A 45 11.95 -10.40 -21.10
N ILE A 46 12.00 -9.25 -21.78
CA ILE A 46 12.69 -9.12 -23.07
C ILE A 46 14.20 -9.41 -22.90
N GLN A 47 14.84 -8.85 -21.88
CA GLN A 47 16.27 -9.11 -21.62
C GLN A 47 16.55 -10.56 -21.22
N LEU A 48 15.61 -11.22 -20.54
CA LEU A 48 15.67 -12.65 -20.22
C LEU A 48 15.63 -13.49 -21.50
N ARG A 49 14.70 -13.19 -22.42
CA ARG A 49 14.62 -13.86 -23.73
C ARG A 49 15.88 -13.68 -24.56
N ARG A 50 16.57 -12.54 -24.42
CA ARG A 50 17.85 -12.25 -25.08
C ARG A 50 19.07 -12.83 -24.35
N LYS A 51 18.88 -13.54 -23.23
CA LYS A 51 19.94 -14.08 -22.34
C LYS A 51 20.89 -13.02 -21.76
N LYS A 52 20.52 -11.73 -21.79
CA LYS A 52 21.34 -10.60 -21.30
C LYS A 52 20.90 -10.05 -19.94
N LEU A 53 19.89 -10.65 -19.31
CA LEU A 53 19.34 -10.17 -18.04
C LEU A 53 20.43 -10.07 -16.96
N PHE A 54 21.23 -11.12 -16.81
CA PHE A 54 22.29 -11.20 -15.79
C PHE A 54 23.51 -10.33 -16.09
N GLU A 55 23.70 -9.93 -17.36
CA GLU A 55 24.77 -9.01 -17.76
C GLU A 55 24.40 -7.54 -17.48
N THR A 56 23.09 -7.24 -17.45
CA THR A 56 22.58 -5.87 -17.32
C THR A 56 22.56 -5.43 -15.85
N LYS A 57 23.73 -5.09 -15.28
CA LYS A 57 23.91 -4.76 -13.85
C LYS A 57 23.04 -3.61 -13.33
N TRP A 58 22.63 -2.65 -14.17
CA TRP A 58 21.72 -1.57 -13.74
C TRP A 58 20.30 -2.10 -13.49
N LEU A 59 19.82 -3.02 -14.33
CA LEU A 59 18.48 -3.59 -14.21
C LEU A 59 18.36 -4.43 -12.94
N LEU A 60 19.40 -5.20 -12.60
CA LEU A 60 19.48 -5.94 -11.34
C LEU A 60 19.49 -5.01 -10.13
N ARG A 61 20.26 -3.90 -10.18
CA ARG A 61 20.24 -2.88 -9.12
C ARG A 61 18.86 -2.26 -8.97
N LEU A 62 18.17 -1.97 -10.07
CA LEU A 62 16.82 -1.43 -10.05
C LEU A 62 15.82 -2.37 -9.37
N PHE A 63 15.96 -3.69 -9.54
CA PHE A 63 15.14 -4.66 -8.79
C PHE A 63 15.38 -4.64 -7.29
N ILE A 64 16.62 -4.48 -6.85
CA ILE A 64 16.94 -4.35 -5.42
C ILE A 64 16.27 -3.11 -4.83
N TRP A 65 16.36 -1.96 -5.52
CA TRP A 65 15.68 -0.73 -5.10
C TRP A 65 14.16 -0.82 -5.18
N SER A 66 13.63 -1.75 -5.97
CA SER A 66 12.19 -1.96 -6.11
C SER A 66 11.58 -2.79 -5.00
N ILE A 67 12.36 -3.47 -4.15
CA ILE A 67 11.83 -4.34 -3.08
C ILE A 67 10.80 -3.64 -2.16
N PRO A 68 10.99 -2.40 -1.67
CA PRO A 68 10.00 -1.73 -0.83
C PRO A 68 8.82 -1.12 -1.61
N LEU A 69 8.95 -0.94 -2.92
CA LEU A 69 7.94 -0.22 -3.71
C LEU A 69 6.58 -0.95 -3.79
N PRO A 70 6.49 -2.28 -3.90
CA PRO A 70 5.21 -2.99 -3.87
C PRO A 70 4.46 -2.77 -2.55
N LEU A 71 5.17 -2.77 -1.42
CA LEU A 71 4.56 -2.47 -0.11
C LEU A 71 3.99 -1.06 -0.08
N ALA A 72 4.73 -0.08 -0.60
CA ALA A 72 4.24 1.29 -0.72
C ALA A 72 3.01 1.39 -1.64
N ALA A 73 3.01 0.73 -2.79
CA ALA A 73 1.88 0.70 -3.70
C ALA A 73 0.63 0.08 -3.05
N CYS A 74 0.78 -1.01 -2.30
CA CYS A 74 -0.30 -1.62 -1.52
C CYS A 74 -0.87 -0.64 -0.48
N GLN A 75 -0.02 0.04 0.29
CA GLN A 75 -0.47 1.01 1.28
C GLN A 75 -1.23 2.18 0.64
N LEU A 76 -0.76 2.68 -0.50
CA LEU A 76 -1.44 3.74 -1.25
C LEU A 76 -2.81 3.29 -1.79
N GLY A 77 -2.93 2.03 -2.21
CA GLY A 77 -4.20 1.43 -2.61
C GLY A 77 -5.19 1.34 -1.46
N TRP A 78 -4.74 0.88 -0.28
CA TRP A 78 -5.55 0.87 0.93
C TRP A 78 -6.00 2.27 1.34
N ILE A 79 -5.09 3.25 1.36
CA ILE A 79 -5.43 4.65 1.65
C ILE A 79 -6.49 5.15 0.68
N THR A 80 -6.33 4.88 -0.62
CA THR A 80 -7.32 5.29 -1.63
C THR A 80 -8.69 4.68 -1.37
N ALA A 81 -8.75 3.39 -1.03
CA ALA A 81 -10.00 2.69 -0.77
C ALA A 81 -10.66 3.12 0.55
N GLU A 82 -9.90 3.21 1.63
CA GLU A 82 -10.43 3.54 2.96
C GLU A 82 -10.81 5.01 3.08
N VAL A 83 -9.93 5.90 2.63
CA VAL A 83 -10.17 7.35 2.66
C VAL A 83 -11.23 7.73 1.64
N GLY A 84 -11.25 7.09 0.47
CA GLY A 84 -12.29 7.31 -0.54
C GLY A 84 -13.69 6.88 -0.11
N ARG A 85 -13.80 6.00 0.90
CA ARG A 85 -15.08 5.57 1.48
C ARG A 85 -15.59 6.52 2.57
N GLN A 86 -14.74 7.37 3.14
CA GLN A 86 -15.18 8.40 4.11
C GLN A 86 -16.23 9.33 3.46
N PRO A 87 -17.23 9.83 4.20
CA PRO A 87 -17.48 9.67 5.65
C PRO A 87 -18.34 8.45 6.01
N TRP A 88 -18.43 7.46 5.13
CA TRP A 88 -19.34 6.32 5.32
C TRP A 88 -18.57 5.09 5.78
N ILE A 89 -19.13 4.39 6.78
CA ILE A 89 -18.73 3.00 7.06
C ILE A 89 -19.62 2.08 6.23
N VAL A 90 -20.94 2.27 6.32
CA VAL A 90 -21.92 1.61 5.46
C VAL A 90 -22.67 2.70 4.72
N TYR A 91 -22.55 2.69 3.40
CA TYR A 91 -23.11 3.73 2.55
C TYR A 91 -24.62 3.89 2.79
N GLY A 92 -25.06 5.10 3.13
CA GLY A 92 -26.46 5.43 3.39
C GLY A 92 -27.04 4.92 4.72
N LEU A 93 -26.23 4.26 5.57
CA LEU A 93 -26.69 3.66 6.82
C LEU A 93 -25.92 4.15 8.06
N LEU A 94 -24.58 4.21 7.99
CA LEU A 94 -23.74 4.55 9.14
C LEU A 94 -22.55 5.42 8.76
N ARG A 95 -22.46 6.60 9.39
CA ARG A 95 -21.32 7.52 9.25
C ARG A 95 -20.18 7.14 10.19
N THR A 96 -18.95 7.42 9.81
CA THR A 96 -17.77 7.20 10.67
C THR A 96 -17.83 8.00 11.97
N ALA A 97 -18.44 9.18 11.94
CA ALA A 97 -18.62 10.03 13.12
C ALA A 97 -19.52 9.38 14.18
N ASP A 98 -20.51 8.59 13.78
CA ASP A 98 -21.51 8.01 14.69
C ASP A 98 -21.10 6.60 15.17
N ALA A 99 -19.96 6.09 14.71
CA ALA A 99 -19.52 4.71 14.95
C ALA A 99 -18.47 4.56 16.06
N HIS A 100 -18.27 5.59 16.88
CA HIS A 100 -17.35 5.52 18.03
C HIS A 100 -18.07 5.03 19.29
N SER A 101 -17.39 4.21 20.09
CA SER A 101 -17.95 3.67 21.33
C SER A 101 -17.89 4.73 22.44
N ALA A 102 -19.04 5.21 22.91
CA ALA A 102 -19.13 6.26 23.94
C ALA A 102 -18.67 5.81 25.35
N THR A 103 -18.37 4.52 25.53
CA THR A 103 -18.05 3.90 26.82
C THR A 103 -16.55 3.84 27.16
N VAL A 104 -15.66 4.20 26.24
CA VAL A 104 -14.20 4.13 26.46
C VAL A 104 -13.61 5.54 26.54
N SER A 105 -12.82 5.80 27.58
CA SER A 105 -12.18 7.10 27.77
C SER A 105 -11.09 7.35 26.71
N ALA A 106 -10.86 8.62 26.35
CA ALA A 106 -9.79 8.99 25.43
C ALA A 106 -8.40 8.52 25.91
N GLY A 107 -8.20 8.40 27.23
CA GLY A 107 -6.97 7.90 27.84
C GLY A 107 -6.72 6.42 27.58
N GLU A 108 -7.75 5.58 27.67
CA GLU A 108 -7.66 4.14 27.38
C GLU A 108 -7.36 3.89 25.90
N ILE A 109 -8.02 4.63 25.00
CA ILE A 109 -7.77 4.54 23.55
C ILE A 109 -6.31 4.91 23.25
N GLY A 110 -5.82 6.02 23.80
CA GLY A 110 -4.45 6.47 23.62
C GLY A 110 -3.44 5.44 24.14
N PHE A 111 -3.68 4.88 25.31
CA PHE A 111 -2.83 3.84 25.89
C PHE A 111 -2.78 2.59 25.00
N SER A 112 -3.93 2.09 24.53
CA SER A 112 -3.98 0.94 23.63
C SER A 112 -3.26 1.20 22.30
N ILE A 113 -3.43 2.37 21.69
CA ILE A 113 -2.73 2.73 20.44
C ILE A 113 -1.21 2.71 20.64
N VAL A 114 -0.71 3.29 21.74
CA VAL A 114 0.72 3.27 22.06
C VAL A 114 1.21 1.85 22.31
N LEU A 115 0.48 1.06 23.08
CA LEU A 115 0.83 -0.33 23.40
C LEU A 115 0.91 -1.18 22.12
N PHE A 116 -0.13 -1.17 21.29
CA PHE A 116 -0.13 -1.91 20.02
C PHE A 116 0.94 -1.38 19.06
N GLY A 117 1.15 -0.06 19.02
CA GLY A 117 2.22 0.56 18.23
C GLY A 117 3.60 0.05 18.62
N LEU A 118 3.91 -0.04 19.92
CA LEU A 118 5.17 -0.58 20.42
C LEU A 118 5.34 -2.06 20.06
N ILE A 119 4.29 -2.87 20.22
CA ILE A 119 4.33 -4.30 19.87
C ILE A 119 4.61 -4.48 18.37
N TYR A 120 3.91 -3.75 17.50
CA TYR A 120 4.13 -3.84 16.05
C TYR A 120 5.50 -3.30 15.64
N LEU A 121 6.02 -2.27 16.31
CA LEU A 121 7.37 -1.77 16.06
C LEU A 121 8.43 -2.82 16.42
N LEU A 122 8.32 -3.47 17.58
CA LEU A 122 9.22 -4.55 17.98
C LEU A 122 9.17 -5.73 17.01
N LEU A 123 7.96 -6.13 16.61
CA LEU A 123 7.78 -7.21 15.64
C LEU A 123 8.36 -6.84 14.26
N GLY A 124 8.20 -5.58 13.84
CA GLY A 124 8.78 -5.08 12.60
C GLY A 124 10.31 -5.10 12.60
N ILE A 125 10.94 -4.69 13.70
CA ILE A 125 12.41 -4.76 13.86
C ILE A 125 12.89 -6.22 13.80
N LEU A 126 12.21 -7.12 14.54
CA LEU A 126 12.55 -8.54 14.54
C LEU A 126 12.41 -9.14 13.13
N TYR A 127 11.35 -8.80 12.42
CA TYR A 127 11.12 -9.27 11.05
C TYR A 127 12.23 -8.81 10.10
N VAL A 128 12.60 -7.52 10.12
CA VAL A 128 13.69 -7.00 9.27
C VAL A 128 15.02 -7.66 9.64
N TYR A 129 15.30 -7.84 10.93
CA TYR A 129 16.50 -8.53 11.40
C TYR A 129 16.58 -9.97 10.88
N LEU A 130 15.49 -10.74 11.00
CA LEU A 130 15.42 -12.11 10.49
C LEU A 130 15.56 -12.15 8.97
N LEU A 131 14.88 -11.25 8.24
CA LEU A 131 14.96 -11.19 6.78
C LEU A 131 16.41 -10.94 6.32
N VAL A 132 17.08 -9.95 6.90
CA VAL A 132 18.48 -9.65 6.56
C VAL A 132 19.39 -10.82 6.91
N ARG A 133 19.19 -11.44 8.08
CA ARG A 133 19.96 -12.61 8.51
C ARG A 133 19.81 -13.76 7.52
N GLU A 134 18.59 -14.13 7.15
CA GLU A 134 18.33 -15.25 6.23
C GLU A 134 18.83 -14.97 4.81
N VAL A 135 18.67 -13.73 4.32
CA VAL A 135 19.21 -13.34 3.00
C VAL A 135 20.73 -13.41 2.96
N GLN A 136 21.42 -13.11 4.06
CA GLN A 136 22.89 -13.20 4.15
C GLN A 136 23.40 -14.64 4.32
N HIS A 137 22.65 -15.52 4.99
CA HIS A 137 23.05 -16.92 5.17
C HIS A 137 23.02 -17.70 3.85
N GLY A 138 22.21 -17.25 2.87
CA GLY A 138 22.05 -17.91 1.58
C GLY A 138 21.35 -19.27 1.71
N PRO A 139 20.89 -19.87 0.60
CA PRO A 139 20.31 -21.21 0.64
C PRO A 139 21.40 -22.20 1.08
N GLN A 140 21.10 -23.01 2.10
CA GLN A 140 21.96 -24.14 2.45
C GLN A 140 22.07 -25.05 1.21
N PRO A 141 23.27 -25.54 0.86
CA PRO A 141 23.40 -26.47 -0.25
C PRO A 141 22.50 -27.68 0.01
N SER A 142 21.59 -27.93 -0.92
CA SER A 142 20.81 -29.17 -0.96
C SER A 142 21.80 -30.32 -1.09
N ASN A 143 22.02 -31.08 -0.01
CA ASN A 143 22.68 -32.37 -0.08
C ASN A 143 21.72 -33.34 -0.80
N SER A 144 21.77 -33.34 -2.13
CA SER A 144 21.14 -34.33 -3.01
C SER A 144 22.17 -34.86 -3.99
#